data_AF-A0A3N9XW64-F1
#
_entry.id   AF-A0A3N9XW64-F1
#
_cell.length_a   1.000
_cell.length_b   1.000
_cell.length_c   1.000
_cell.angle_alpha   90.00
_cell.angle_beta   90.00
_cell.angle_gamma   90.00
#
_symmetry.space_group_name_H-M   'P 1'
#
loop_
_entity.id
_entity.type
_entity.pdbx_description
1 polymer ?
#
loop_
_entity_poly.entity_id
_entity_poly.type
_entity_poly.pdbx_seq_one_letter_code
_entity_poly.pdbx_strand_id
1 'polypeptide(L)' 'MGWDGCLAELLVQLGDRGLVAIVKMDGERERGRWTVLVSGKPLGGELVRWDGNDLDAGLSQVIAQLQERVPELLD' A
#
# COMPACT_ATOMS: atom_id res chain seq x y z
N MET A 1 11.39 -14.93 -6.46
CA MET A 1 11.03 -14.84 -5.02
C MET A 1 9.52 -14.75 -4.96
N GLY A 2 8.86 -15.53 -4.10
CA GLY A 2 7.40 -15.42 -3.92
C GLY A 2 7.05 -14.07 -3.27
N TRP A 3 5.87 -13.53 -3.56
CA TRP A 3 5.41 -12.22 -3.07
C TRP A 3 5.55 -12.02 -1.58
N ASP A 4 5.38 -13.09 -0.81
CA ASP A 4 5.27 -13.03 0.63
C ASP A 4 6.50 -12.36 1.27
N GLY A 5 7.69 -12.57 0.71
CA GLY A 5 8.92 -11.91 1.17
C GLY A 5 8.96 -10.42 0.82
N CYS A 6 8.67 -10.07 -0.43
CA CYS A 6 8.74 -8.69 -0.91
C CYS A 6 7.65 -7.79 -0.28
N LEU A 7 6.45 -8.33 -0.06
CA LEU A 7 5.37 -7.58 0.58
C LEU A 7 5.67 -7.33 2.07
N ALA A 8 6.19 -8.34 2.78
CA ALA A 8 6.55 -8.18 4.18
C ALA A 8 7.66 -7.12 4.37
N GLU A 9 8.70 -7.14 3.54
CA GLU A 9 9.76 -6.13 3.56
C GLU A 9 9.22 -4.72 3.27
N LEU A 10 8.35 -4.58 2.27
CA LEU A 10 7.71 -3.30 1.96
C LEU A 10 6.90 -2.77 3.15
N LEU A 11 6.11 -3.62 3.80
CA LEU A 11 5.31 -3.23 4.96
C LEU A 11 6.19 -2.77 6.13
N VAL A 12 7.34 -3.43 6.35
CA VAL A 12 8.33 -3.00 7.35
C VAL A 12 8.90 -1.63 7.01
N GLN A 13 9.34 -1.42 5.77
CA GLN A 13 9.89 -0.14 5.33
C GLN A 13 8.88 1.02 5.47
N LEU A 14 7.61 0.78 5.15
CA LEU A 14 6.55 1.77 5.36
C LEU A 14 6.35 2.06 6.86
N GLY A 15 6.38 1.02 7.70
CA GLY A 15 6.29 1.15 9.16
C GLY A 15 7.42 1.98 9.76
N ASP A 16 8.67 1.74 9.32
CA ASP A 16 9.85 2.49 9.78
C ASP A 16 9.77 3.99 9.42
N ARG A 17 9.03 4.33 8.36
CA ARG A 17 8.80 5.71 7.92
C ARG A 17 7.53 6.33 8.53
N GLY A 18 6.92 5.68 9.53
CA GLY A 18 5.76 6.19 10.26
C GLY A 18 4.45 6.11 9.49
N LEU A 19 4.35 5.18 8.54
CA LEU A 19 3.12 4.86 7.83
C LEU A 19 2.48 3.58 8.38
N VAL A 20 1.18 3.49 8.15
CA VAL A 20 0.37 2.30 8.36
C VAL A 20 -0.15 1.85 7.00
N ALA A 21 0.15 0.60 6.64
CA ALA A 21 -0.31 -0.01 5.41
C ALA A 21 -1.25 -1.19 5.73
N ILE A 22 -2.38 -1.24 5.02
CA ILE A 22 -3.38 -2.29 5.12
C ILE A 22 -3.60 -2.84 3.72
N VAL A 23 -3.32 -4.13 3.56
CA VAL A 23 -3.71 -4.91 2.38
C VAL A 23 -4.80 -5.88 2.84
N LYS A 24 -5.98 -5.81 2.23
CA LYS A 24 -7.08 -6.73 2.53
C LYS A 24 -7.72 -7.29 1.26
N MET A 25 -8.11 -8.56 1.31
CA MET A 25 -9.07 -9.11 0.37
C MET A 25 -10.48 -8.70 0.79
N ASP A 26 -11.25 -8.13 -0.14
CA ASP A 26 -12.65 -7.79 0.05
C ASP A 26 -13.53 -8.93 -0.49
N GLY A 27 -13.65 -9.99 0.30
CA GLY A 27 -14.44 -11.17 -0.06
C GLY A 27 -15.96 -11.00 0.10
N GLU A 28 -16.42 -9.92 0.73
CA GLU A 28 -17.85 -9.67 0.99
C GLU A 28 -18.55 -8.97 -0.19
N ARG A 29 -17.82 -8.13 -0.93
CA ARG A 29 -18.39 -7.38 -2.08
C ARG A 29 -18.34 -8.19 -3.37
N GLU A 30 -17.13 -8.58 -3.78
CA GLU A 30 -16.87 -9.29 -5.04
C GLU A 30 -15.66 -10.20 -4.89
N ARG A 31 -15.75 -11.47 -5.30
CA ARG A 31 -14.61 -12.39 -5.24
C ARG A 31 -13.42 -11.83 -6.02
N GLY A 32 -12.24 -11.88 -5.39
CA GLY A 32 -10.98 -11.47 -6.02
C GLY A 32 -10.71 -9.97 -5.99
N ARG A 33 -11.48 -9.18 -5.23
CA ARG A 33 -11.21 -7.76 -5.03
C ARG A 33 -10.30 -7.54 -3.82
N TRP A 34 -9.44 -6.54 -3.94
CA TRP A 34 -8.47 -6.12 -2.94
C TRP A 34 -8.70 -4.65 -2.61
N THR A 35 -8.41 -4.29 -1.36
CA THR A 35 -8.19 -2.91 -0.95
C THR A 35 -6.75 -2.80 -0.46
N VAL A 36 -6.02 -1.81 -0.98
CA VAL A 36 -4.74 -1.36 -0.43
C VAL A 36 -4.97 0.04 0.12
N LEU A 37 -4.60 0.26 1.38
CA LEU A 37 -4.74 1.55 2.05
C LEU A 37 -3.45 1.87 2.78
N VAL A 38 -2.94 3.08 2.59
CA VAL A 38 -1.78 3.62 3.30
C VAL A 38 -2.13 4.96 3.90
N SER A 39 -1.85 5.12 5.18
CA SER A 39 -2.06 6.35 5.94
C SER A 39 -0.86 6.59 6.86
N GLY A 40 -0.78 7.77 7.46
CA GLY A 40 0.23 8.06 8.48
C GLY A 40 0.65 9.51 8.51
N LYS A 41 1.52 9.84 9.46
CA LYS A 41 1.97 11.21 9.71
C LYS A 41 2.61 11.87 8.46
N PRO A 42 3.45 11.16 7.65
CA PRO A 42 4.01 11.75 6.44
C PRO A 42 2.98 12.21 5.40
N LEU A 43 1.76 11.64 5.43
CA LEU A 43 0.67 12.01 4.52
C LEU A 43 -0.18 13.17 5.03
N GLY A 44 0.15 13.78 6.18
CA GLY A 44 -0.51 15.01 6.64
C GLY A 44 -2.01 14.85 6.96
N GLY A 45 -2.46 13.64 7.29
CA GLY A 45 -3.87 13.32 7.54
C GLY A 45 -4.63 12.83 6.31
N GLU A 46 -4.03 12.90 5.12
CA GLU A 46 -4.53 12.25 3.92
C GLU A 46 -4.22 10.74 3.94
N LEU A 47 -4.91 10.00 3.10
CA LEU A 47 -4.62 8.58 2.85
C LEU A 47 -4.51 8.31 1.35
N VAL A 48 -3.70 7.31 1.02
CA VAL A 48 -3.66 6.70 -0.31
C VAL A 48 -4.48 5.44 -0.25
N ARG A 49 -5.46 5.31 -1.14
CA ARG A 49 -6.34 4.14 -1.21
C ARG A 49 -6.47 3.69 -2.65
N TRP A 50 -6.43 2.38 -2.81
CA TRP A 50 -6.71 1.70 -4.05
C TRP A 50 -7.65 0.52 -3.81
N ASP A 51 -8.58 0.31 -4.74
CA ASP A 51 -9.51 -0.82 -4.77
C ASP A 51 -9.54 -1.41 -6.17
N GLY A 52 -9.34 -2.72 -6.31
CA GLY A 52 -9.34 -3.39 -7.62
C GLY A 52 -9.11 -4.88 -7.53
N ASN A 53 -8.95 -5.55 -8.66
CA ASN A 53 -8.89 -7.01 -8.76
C ASN A 53 -7.47 -7.58 -8.98
N ASP A 54 -6.49 -6.71 -9.15
CA ASP A 54 -5.09 -7.05 -9.36
C ASP A 54 -4.22 -6.41 -8.26
N LEU A 55 -3.78 -7.21 -7.29
CA LEU A 55 -3.03 -6.73 -6.15
C LEU A 55 -1.69 -6.09 -6.55
N ASP A 56 -1.02 -6.59 -7.60
CA ASP A 56 0.25 -6.02 -8.06
C ASP A 56 0.08 -4.62 -8.61
N ALA A 57 -0.89 -4.48 -9.51
CA ALA A 57 -1.19 -3.21 -10.12
C ALA A 57 -1.57 -2.21 -9.02
N GLY A 58 -2.35 -2.66 -8.03
CA GLY A 58 -2.71 -1.86 -6.87
C GLY A 58 -1.52 -1.42 -6.03
N LEU A 59 -0.63 -2.35 -5.65
CA LEU A 59 0.57 -2.03 -4.86
C LEU A 59 1.49 -1.08 -5.63
N SER A 60 1.73 -1.34 -6.92
CA SER A 60 2.55 -0.48 -7.78
C SER A 60 1.99 0.94 -7.87
N GLN A 61 0.66 1.06 -8.03
CA GLN A 61 -0.02 2.35 -8.09
C GLN A 61 0.03 3.09 -6.75
N VAL A 62 -0.13 2.39 -5.63
CA VAL A 62 -0.02 2.97 -4.29
C VAL A 62 1.40 3.46 -4.03
N ILE A 63 2.42 2.67 -4.39
CA ILE A 63 3.84 3.04 -4.29
C ILE A 63 4.11 4.31 -5.10
N ALA A 64 3.67 4.38 -6.35
CA ALA A 64 3.85 5.56 -7.18
C ALA A 64 3.20 6.81 -6.57
N GLN A 65 1.97 6.69 -6.05
CA GLN A 65 1.30 7.80 -5.37
C GLN A 65 2.01 8.22 -4.07
N LEU A 66 2.59 7.28 -3.33
CA LEU A 66 3.38 7.58 -2.14
C LEU A 66 4.66 8.34 -2.50
N GLN A 67 5.36 7.96 -3.58
CA GLN A 67 6.54 8.68 -4.08
C GLN A 67 6.20 10.11 -4.53
N GLU A 68 5.06 10.31 -5.20
CA GLU A 68 4.61 11.64 -5.61
C GLU A 68 4.30 12.55 -4.41
N ARG A 69 3.69 11.99 -3.36
CA ARG A 69 3.27 12.75 -2.18
C ARG A 69 4.38 12.95 -1.16
N VAL A 70 5.27 11.97 -1.04
CA VAL A 70 6.39 11.96 -0.09
C VAL A 70 7.61 11.35 -0.80
N PRO A 71 8.36 12.17 -1.57
CA PRO A 71 9.48 11.67 -2.39
C PRO A 71 10.57 10.97 -1.57
N GLU A 72 10.80 11.43 -0.35
CA GLU A 72 11.82 10.89 0.58
C GLU A 72 11.41 9.53 1.20
N LEU A 73 10.23 9.02 0.85
CA LEU A 73 9.62 7.84 1.48
C LEU A 73 10.01 6.51 0.84
N LEU A 74 10.66 6.48 -0.33
CA LEU A 74 11.03 5.21 -0.98
C LEU A 74 12.44 5.19 -1.61
N ASP A 75 13.35 6.06 -1.12
CA ASP A 75 14.79 5.96 -1.37
C ASP A 75 15.42 4.71 -0.73
#